data_AF-A0A840HPE7-F1
#
_entry.id   AF-A0A840HPE7-F1
#
_cell.length_a   1.000
_cell.length_b   1.000
_cell.length_c   1.000
_cell.angle_alpha   90.00
_cell.angle_beta   90.00
_cell.angle_gamma   90.00
#
_symmetry.space_group_name_H-M   'P 1'
#
loop_
_entity.id
_entity.type
_entity.pdbx_description
1 polymer ?
#
loop_
_entity_poly.entity_id
_entity_poly.type
_entity_poly.pdbx_seq_one_letter_code
_entity_poly.pdbx_strand_id
1 'polypeptide(L)'
;MLIPVEPKLRYYMGANPKLQRDNRDYNEVARRAAYHLNTLIANNESETQQYMFANIARDIGASTDDVRSALSDGGYNGITFTNISAEERKALARYRREKR
;
A
#
# COMPACT_ATOMS: atom_id res chain seq x y z
N MET A 1 -7.37 -9.78 0.42
CA MET A 1 -7.20 -8.33 0.57
C MET A 1 -8.21 -7.64 -0.33
N LEU A 2 -8.86 -6.56 0.12
CA LEU A 2 -9.80 -5.80 -0.70
C LEU A 2 -9.05 -4.82 -1.62
N ILE A 3 -9.63 -4.56 -2.80
CA ILE A 3 -9.15 -3.54 -3.75
C ILE A 3 -10.21 -2.43 -3.83
N PRO A 4 -9.82 -1.14 -3.70
CA PRO A 4 -8.46 -0.64 -3.47
C PRO A 4 -7.88 -1.05 -2.11
N VAL A 5 -6.56 -1.18 -2.07
CA VAL A 5 -5.81 -1.48 -0.86
C VAL A 5 -5.88 -0.29 0.09
N GLU A 6 -6.38 -0.52 1.30
CA GLU A 6 -6.42 0.48 2.37
C GLU A 6 -5.18 0.37 3.27
N PRO A 7 -4.58 1.50 3.70
CA PRO A 7 -3.41 1.48 4.57
C PRO A 7 -3.77 1.07 6.00
N LYS A 8 -2.96 0.21 6.61
CA LYS A 8 -3.09 -0.11 8.04
C LYS A 8 -2.48 0.97 8.90
N LEU A 9 -3.32 1.87 9.40
CA LEU A 9 -2.91 2.97 10.27
C LEU A 9 -2.74 2.54 11.74
N ARG A 10 -1.80 3.17 12.43
CA ARG A 10 -1.60 3.07 13.87
C ARG A 10 -2.19 4.29 14.56
N TYR A 11 -2.71 4.08 15.76
CA TYR A 11 -3.22 5.15 16.59
C TYR A 11 -2.63 5.06 17.99
N TYR A 12 -2.21 6.20 18.54
CA TYR A 12 -1.70 6.29 19.90
C TYR A 12 -2.31 7.51 20.59
N MET A 13 -3.04 7.24 21.67
CA MET A 13 -3.76 8.24 22.48
C MET A 13 -2.99 8.73 23.70
N GLY A 14 -1.80 8.16 23.96
CA GLY A 14 -1.02 8.55 25.13
C GLY A 14 -0.38 9.91 24.97
N ALA A 15 0.05 10.49 26.10
CA ALA A 15 0.65 11.82 26.15
C ALA A 15 2.11 11.88 25.68
N ASN A 16 2.76 10.75 25.37
CA ASN A 16 4.18 10.73 24.97
C ASN A 16 4.37 11.33 23.57
N PRO A 17 5.02 12.50 23.42
CA PRO A 17 5.15 13.18 22.13
C PRO A 17 6.06 12.45 21.13
N LYS A 18 6.95 11.57 21.61
CA LYS A 18 7.78 10.75 20.73
C LYS A 18 6.92 9.70 20.02
N LEU A 19 6.12 8.95 20.78
CA LEU A 19 5.24 7.92 20.23
C LEU A 19 4.16 8.49 19.30
N GLN A 20 3.68 9.70 19.59
CA GLN A 20 2.77 10.42 18.68
C GLN A 20 3.44 10.73 17.34
N ARG A 21 4.69 11.21 17.35
CA ARG A 21 5.47 11.47 16.12
C ARG A 21 5.75 10.19 15.34
N ASP A 22 6.25 9.16 16.02
CA ASP A 22 6.58 7.87 15.39
C ASP A 22 5.34 7.26 14.69
N ASN A 23 4.16 7.36 15.31
CA ASN A 23 2.92 6.89 14.68
C ASN A 23 2.45 7.77 13.52
N ARG A 24 2.63 9.09 13.61
CA ARG A 24 2.31 9.99 12.50
C ARG A 24 3.18 9.68 11.29
N ASP A 25 4.47 9.50 11.51
CA ASP A 25 5.45 9.24 10.46
C ASP A 25 5.19 7.85 9.83
N TYR A 26 4.90 6.84 10.65
CA TYR A 26 4.45 5.52 10.17
C TYR A 26 3.16 5.62 9.33
N ASN A 27 2.16 6.39 9.79
CA ASN A 27 0.89 6.53 9.08
C ASN A 27 1.06 7.22 7.72
N GLU A 28 2.00 8.15 7.61
CA GLU A 28 2.36 8.75 6.33
C GLU A 28 2.96 7.71 5.38
N VAL A 29 3.90 6.88 5.85
CA VAL A 29 4.47 5.77 5.08
C VAL A 29 3.37 4.80 4.65
N ALA A 30 2.45 4.44 5.54
CA ALA A 30 1.36 3.51 5.24
C ALA A 30 0.46 4.02 4.11
N ARG A 31 0.04 5.30 4.17
CA ARG A 31 -0.76 5.94 3.12
C ARG A 31 -0.03 5.97 1.78
N ARG A 32 1.26 6.32 1.79
CA ARG A 32 2.09 6.36 0.57
C ARG A 32 2.26 4.96 -0.03
N ALA A 33 2.49 3.95 0.79
CA ALA A 33 2.60 2.56 0.37
C ALA A 33 1.31 2.05 -0.29
N ALA A 34 0.15 2.28 0.34
CA ALA A 34 -1.14 1.89 -0.22
C ALA A 34 -1.46 2.64 -1.52
N TYR A 35 -1.18 3.94 -1.58
CA TYR A 35 -1.36 4.73 -2.80
C TYR A 35 -0.48 4.21 -3.95
N HIS A 36 0.80 3.94 -3.67
CA HIS A 36 1.73 3.41 -4.67
C HIS A 36 1.30 2.03 -5.16
N LEU A 37 0.96 1.11 -4.25
CA LEU A 37 0.47 -0.21 -4.61
C LEU A 37 -0.80 -0.14 -5.46
N ASN A 38 -1.80 0.67 -5.08
CA ASN A 38 -3.00 0.87 -5.88
C ASN A 38 -2.70 1.44 -7.26
N THR A 39 -1.72 2.33 -7.37
CA THR A 39 -1.23 2.83 -8.67
C THR A 39 -0.65 1.68 -9.50
N LEU A 40 0.19 0.83 -8.91
CA LEU A 40 0.76 -0.32 -9.63
C LEU A 40 -0.33 -1.30 -10.11
N ILE A 41 -1.35 -1.55 -9.29
CA ILE A 41 -2.48 -2.44 -9.66
C ILE A 41 -3.33 -1.80 -10.78
N ALA A 42 -3.63 -0.50 -10.67
CA ALA A 42 -4.47 0.22 -11.62
C ALA A 42 -3.88 0.26 -13.04
N ASN A 43 -2.54 0.20 -13.15
CA ASN A 43 -1.81 0.24 -14.42
C ASN A 43 -1.32 -1.14 -14.89
N ASN A 44 -1.68 -2.23 -14.20
CA ASN A 44 -1.32 -3.60 -14.58
C ASN A 44 -2.57 -4.39 -14.98
N GLU A 45 -2.65 -4.82 -16.24
CA GLU A 45 -3.82 -5.53 -16.78
C GLU A 45 -3.72 -7.05 -16.64
N SER A 46 -2.59 -7.59 -16.16
CA SER A 46 -2.40 -9.02 -15.96
C SER A 46 -3.43 -9.61 -14.98
N GLU A 47 -3.88 -10.82 -15.28
CA GLU A 47 -4.83 -11.59 -14.45
C GLU A 47 -4.25 -11.91 -13.07
N THR A 48 -2.95 -12.24 -13.03
CA THR A 48 -2.18 -12.44 -11.81
C THR A 48 -1.11 -11.36 -11.69
N GLN A 49 -1.03 -10.73 -10.52
CA GLN A 49 -0.12 -9.62 -10.26
C GLN A 49 0.60 -9.83 -8.93
N GLN A 50 1.92 -9.76 -8.94
CA GLN A 50 2.74 -9.95 -7.75
C GLN A 50 3.57 -8.70 -7.46
N TYR A 51 3.54 -8.24 -6.20
CA TYR A 51 4.22 -7.04 -5.76
C TYR A 51 5.06 -7.33 -4.52
N MET A 52 6.37 -7.13 -4.62
CA MET A 52 7.30 -7.31 -3.51
C MET A 52 7.36 -6.05 -2.64
N PHE A 53 7.29 -6.21 -1.32
CA PHE A 53 7.38 -5.09 -0.38
C PHE A 53 8.70 -4.33 -0.48
N ALA A 54 9.80 -5.04 -0.75
CA ALA A 54 11.11 -4.41 -0.93
C ALA A 54 11.17 -3.47 -2.15
N ASN A 55 10.40 -3.76 -3.20
CA ASN A 55 10.33 -2.87 -4.37
C ASN A 55 9.49 -1.64 -4.05
N ILE A 56 8.32 -1.83 -3.44
CA ILE A 56 7.45 -0.72 -2.99
C ILE A 56 8.21 0.21 -2.04
N ALA A 57 8.92 -0.35 -1.05
CA ALA A 57 9.69 0.38 -0.08
C ALA A 57 10.80 1.22 -0.72
N ARG A 58 11.50 0.65 -1.71
CA ARG A 58 12.51 1.36 -2.50
C ARG A 58 11.91 2.53 -3.27
N ASP A 59 10.77 2.33 -3.94
CA ASP A 59 10.14 3.36 -4.77
C ASP A 59 9.64 4.55 -3.95
N ILE A 60 9.21 4.32 -2.71
CA ILE A 60 8.70 5.38 -1.82
C ILE A 60 9.74 5.89 -0.82
N GLY A 61 10.95 5.32 -0.80
CA GLY A 61 12.00 5.69 0.16
C GLY A 61 11.64 5.38 1.61
N ALA A 62 11.06 4.20 1.87
CA ALA A 62 10.69 3.73 3.21
C ALA A 62 11.38 2.41 3.55
N SER A 63 11.24 1.95 4.79
CA SER A 63 11.73 0.62 5.19
C SER A 63 10.80 -0.49 4.69
N THR A 64 11.37 -1.64 4.33
CA THR A 64 10.57 -2.82 3.94
C THR A 64 9.65 -3.29 5.08
N ASP A 65 10.08 -3.14 6.33
CA ASP A 65 9.32 -3.57 7.51
C ASP A 65 8.11 -2.67 7.77
N ASP A 66 8.23 -1.36 7.53
CA ASP A 66 7.10 -0.42 7.62
C ASP A 66 6.10 -0.69 6.50
N VAL A 67 6.57 -0.89 5.27
CA VAL A 67 5.69 -1.24 4.14
C VAL A 67 4.99 -2.56 4.36
N ARG A 68 5.72 -3.59 4.84
CA ARG A 68 5.13 -4.89 5.20
C ARG A 68 4.04 -4.66 6.24
N SER A 69 4.36 -4.00 7.36
CA SER A 69 3.40 -3.74 8.44
C SER A 69 2.18 -2.95 7.98
N ALA A 70 2.36 -2.00 7.05
CA ALA A 70 1.30 -1.16 6.52
C ALA A 70 0.35 -1.88 5.56
N LEU A 71 0.83 -2.93 4.88
CA LEU A 71 0.10 -3.64 3.81
C LEU A 71 -0.14 -5.13 4.13
N SER A 72 0.17 -5.60 5.34
CA SER A 72 0.35 -7.03 5.67
C SER A 72 -0.91 -7.92 5.64
N ASP A 73 -1.90 -7.65 4.80
CA ASP A 73 -2.96 -8.62 4.49
C ASP A 73 -2.53 -9.64 3.41
N GLY A 74 -1.23 -9.72 3.10
CA GLY A 74 -0.63 -10.73 2.21
C GLY A 74 0.56 -11.50 2.83
N GLY A 75 1.43 -12.06 1.98
CA GLY A 75 2.55 -12.90 2.41
C GLY A 75 3.73 -12.10 3.01
N TYR A 76 4.78 -12.79 3.49
CA TYR A 76 5.90 -12.15 4.18
C TYR A 76 6.73 -11.18 3.30
N ASN A 77 6.92 -11.53 2.03
CA ASN A 77 7.77 -10.78 1.09
C ASN A 77 6.99 -9.81 0.20
N GLY A 78 5.67 -10.00 0.08
CA GLY A 78 4.86 -9.28 -0.89
C GLY A 78 3.42 -9.79 -0.95
N ILE A 79 2.67 -9.24 -1.89
CA ILE A 79 1.25 -9.52 -2.09
C ILE A 79 1.05 -9.98 -3.52
N THR A 80 0.19 -10.99 -3.67
CA THR A 80 -0.29 -11.46 -4.97
C THR A 80 -1.79 -11.19 -5.08
N PHE A 81 -2.21 -10.60 -6.19
CA PHE A 81 -3.61 -10.44 -6.57
C PHE A 81 -3.91 -11.32 -7.77
N THR A 82 -5.07 -11.98 -7.76
CA THR A 82 -5.59 -12.77 -8.87
C THR A 82 -7.03 -12.35 -9.13
N ASN A 83 -7.47 -12.40 -10.40
CA ASN A 83 -8.87 -12.21 -10.79
C ASN A 83 -9.51 -10.90 -10.29
N ILE A 84 -8.80 -9.77 -10.44
CA ILE A 84 -9.34 -8.44 -10.09
C ILE A 84 -10.58 -8.17 -10.94
N SER A 85 -11.72 -8.01 -10.27
CA SER A 85 -13.03 -7.82 -10.88
C SER A 85 -13.16 -6.48 -11.60
N ALA A 86 -14.14 -6.36 -12.50
CA ALA A 86 -14.44 -5.10 -13.18
C ALA A 86 -14.83 -3.97 -12.20
N GLU A 87 -15.48 -4.30 -11.09
CA GLU A 87 -15.85 -3.34 -10.04
C GLU A 87 -14.62 -2.81 -9.32
N GLU A 88 -13.69 -3.68 -8.94
CA GLU A 88 -12.41 -3.30 -8.34
C GLU A 88 -11.56 -2.46 -9.31
N ARG A 89 -11.55 -2.81 -10.59
CA ARG A 89 -10.91 -2.01 -11.65
C ARG A 89 -11.51 -0.61 -11.75
N LYS A 90 -12.83 -0.49 -11.65
CA LYS A 90 -13.52 0.80 -11.65
C LYS A 90 -13.15 1.62 -10.41
N ALA A 91 -13.08 1.00 -9.23
CA ALA A 91 -12.66 1.66 -8.01
C ALA A 91 -11.19 2.13 -8.07
N LEU A 92 -10.34 1.41 -8.80
CA LEU A 92 -8.94 1.77 -9.04
C LEU A 92 -8.73 2.91 -10.06
N ALA A 93 -9.76 3.31 -10.80
CA ALA A 93 -9.64 4.32 -11.86
C ALA A 93 -9.01 5.64 -11.35
N ARG A 94 -9.26 6.01 -10.09
CA ARG A 94 -8.67 7.20 -9.43
C ARG A 94 -7.15 7.16 -9.27
N TYR A 95 -6.52 5.99 -9.40
CA TYR A 95 -5.08 5.78 -9.27
C TYR A 95 -4.37 5.55 -10.62
N ARG A 96 -5.10 5.51 -11.74
CA ARG A 96 -4.47 5.44 -13.06
C ARG A 96 -3.67 6.72 -13.29
N ARG A 97 -2.39 6.57 -13.64
CA ARG A 97 -1.59 7.70 -14.10
C ARG A 97 -1.84 7.84 -15.60
N GLU A 98 -2.42 8.95 -16.02
CA GLU A 98 -2.42 9.31 -17.44
C GLU A 98 -0.95 9.39 -17.88
N LYS A 99 -0.59 8.62 -18.90
CA LYS A 99 0.69 8.83 -19.59
C LYS A 99 0.66 10.25 -20.17
N ARG A 100 1.27 11.20 -19.47
CA ARG A 100 1.69 12.47 -20.07
C ARG A 100 2.89 12.22 -20.99
#